data_AF-A0A8S3V641-F1
#
_entry.id   AF-A0A8S3V641-F1
#
_cell.length_a   1.000
_cell.length_b   1.000
_cell.length_c   1.000
_cell.angle_alpha   90.00
_cell.angle_beta   90.00
_cell.angle_gamma   90.00
#
_symmetry.space_group_name_H-M   'P 1'
#
loop_
_entity.id
_entity.type
_entity.pdbx_description
1 polymer ?
#
loop_
_entity_poly.entity_id
_entity_poly.type
_entity_poly.pdbx_seq_one_letter_code
_entity_poly.pdbx_strand_id
1 'polypeptide(L)'
;MMDPQLAQALKAAPTNEYLLQGSILDSSLEVLLCRLKGLCDHADSPEEKFVDHEMVYAIKNASIPQPLQYSVRHSLVQPENWQLRYLGHSEMGDKSRHTLIRNCVDVATSDNVLQFLHEVGFRLDHEFVVKMMQQGHTTDNLESIVPSYLVELSVLATAGQDAIAEDMKKLCRTTQTSCAA
;
A
#
# COMPACT_ATOMS: atom_id res chain seq x y z
N MET A 1 -23.29 9.73 -19.16
CA MET A 1 -22.95 11.15 -18.97
C MET A 1 -22.56 11.29 -17.51
N MET A 2 -21.29 11.50 -17.18
CA MET A 2 -20.85 11.65 -15.78
C MET A 2 -21.37 12.97 -15.23
N ASP A 3 -21.80 12.96 -13.96
CA ASP A 3 -22.20 14.18 -13.24
C ASP A 3 -21.02 15.18 -13.19
N PRO A 4 -21.19 16.43 -13.63
CA PRO A 4 -20.14 17.44 -13.59
C PRO A 4 -19.58 17.70 -12.18
N GLN A 5 -20.37 17.50 -11.12
CA GLN A 5 -19.90 17.61 -9.74
C GLN A 5 -18.97 16.45 -9.37
N LEU A 6 -19.29 15.23 -9.80
CA LEU A 6 -18.44 14.06 -9.61
C LEU A 6 -17.12 14.20 -10.39
N ALA A 7 -17.17 14.73 -11.62
CA ALA A 7 -15.98 15.00 -12.42
C ALA A 7 -15.06 16.05 -11.76
N GLN A 8 -15.64 17.04 -11.07
CA GLN A 8 -14.87 18.05 -10.34
C GLN A 8 -14.30 17.51 -9.02
N ALA A 9 -15.03 16.65 -8.31
CA ALA A 9 -14.53 15.96 -7.12
C ALA A 9 -13.39 15.00 -7.44
N LEU A 10 -13.49 14.24 -8.55
CA LEU A 10 -12.42 13.35 -9.03
C LEU A 10 -11.13 14.11 -9.40
N LYS A 11 -11.24 15.34 -9.90
CA LYS A 11 -10.07 16.21 -10.18
C LYS A 11 -9.38 16.74 -8.92
N ALA A 12 -10.12 16.86 -7.81
CA ALA A 12 -9.59 17.32 -6.53
C ALA A 12 -9.15 16.18 -5.61
N ALA A 13 -9.54 14.94 -5.93
CA ALA A 13 -9.18 13.76 -5.14
C ALA A 13 -7.68 13.46 -5.25
N PRO A 14 -7.03 13.03 -4.16
CA PRO A 14 -5.64 12.59 -4.19
C PRO A 14 -5.56 11.22 -4.85
N THR A 15 -5.47 11.19 -6.18
CA THR A 15 -5.43 9.95 -6.95
C THR A 15 -4.01 9.51 -7.31
N ASN A 16 -2.97 10.21 -6.88
CA ASN A 16 -1.58 9.79 -7.10
C ASN A 16 -0.97 9.29 -5.80
N GLU A 17 -0.50 8.05 -5.84
CA GLU A 17 0.31 7.46 -4.78
C GLU A 17 1.78 7.63 -5.12
N TYR A 18 2.49 8.31 -4.22
CA TYR A 18 3.95 8.37 -4.17
C TYR A 18 4.42 7.23 -3.26
N LEU A 19 5.22 6.31 -3.78
CA LEU A 19 5.59 5.06 -3.13
C LEU A 19 7.11 4.87 -3.10
N LEU A 20 7.64 4.58 -1.91
CA LEU A 20 8.98 4.04 -1.70
C LEU A 20 8.87 2.69 -1.00
N GLN A 21 9.57 1.69 -1.52
CA GLN A 21 9.62 0.35 -0.96
C GLN A 21 11.08 -0.06 -0.76
N GLY A 22 11.32 -0.78 0.34
CA GLY A 22 12.59 -1.38 0.69
C GLY A 22 12.37 -2.69 1.45
N SER A 23 13.46 -3.36 1.78
CA SER A 23 13.40 -4.54 2.64
C SER A 23 14.45 -4.44 3.73
N ILE A 24 14.17 -5.08 4.86
CA ILE A 24 15.11 -5.19 5.97
C ILE A 24 15.15 -6.64 6.44
N LEU A 25 16.35 -7.12 6.76
CA LEU A 25 16.54 -8.45 7.32
C LEU A 25 16.05 -8.49 8.76
N ASP A 26 15.65 -9.67 9.22
CA ASP A 26 15.18 -9.88 10.59
C ASP A 26 16.17 -9.40 11.64
N SER A 27 17.47 -9.59 11.39
CA SER A 27 18.56 -9.14 12.25
C SER A 27 18.60 -7.64 12.50
N SER A 28 18.01 -6.84 11.60
CA SER A 28 18.06 -5.38 11.64
C SER A 28 16.72 -4.74 12.00
N LEU A 29 15.67 -5.55 12.19
CA LEU A 29 14.32 -5.07 12.48
C LEU A 29 14.26 -4.20 13.74
N GLU A 30 14.83 -4.67 14.86
CA GLU A 30 14.77 -3.97 16.15
C GLU A 30 15.43 -2.59 16.07
N VAL A 31 16.56 -2.51 15.38
CA VAL A 31 17.29 -1.26 15.15
C VAL A 31 16.45 -0.28 14.34
N LEU A 32 15.76 -0.75 13.29
CA LEU A 32 14.86 0.09 12.50
C LEU A 32 13.67 0.58 13.33
N LEU A 33 13.02 -0.30 14.10
CA LEU A 33 11.87 0.07 14.94
C LEU A 33 12.25 1.14 15.97
N CYS A 34 13.37 0.97 16.67
CA CYS A 34 13.85 1.96 17.64
C CYS A 34 14.07 3.34 16.99
N ARG A 35 14.56 3.37 15.75
CA ARG A 35 14.82 4.61 15.02
C ARG A 35 13.57 5.27 14.49
N LEU A 36 12.63 4.48 13.97
CA LEU A 36 11.32 5.00 13.56
C LEU A 36 10.58 5.61 14.75
N LYS A 37 10.63 4.97 15.93
CA LYS A 37 10.06 5.52 17.16
C LYS A 37 10.67 6.88 17.53
N GLY A 38 12.00 7.01 17.45
CA GLY A 38 12.70 8.27 17.72
C GLY A 38 12.48 9.35 16.65
N LEU A 39 12.37 8.97 15.37
CA LEU A 39 12.20 9.89 14.26
C LEU A 39 10.76 10.43 14.16
N CYS A 40 9.78 9.59 14.48
CA CYS A 40 8.36 9.94 14.45
C CYS A 40 7.84 10.55 15.76
N ASP A 41 8.71 10.75 16.77
CA ASP A 41 8.34 11.19 18.13
C ASP A 41 7.21 10.34 18.75
N HIS A 42 7.18 9.05 18.39
CA HIS A 42 6.11 8.09 18.68
C HIS A 42 6.56 7.13 19.78
N ALA A 43 7.18 7.63 20.84
CA ALA A 43 7.76 6.82 21.90
C ALA A 43 6.70 6.22 22.86
N ASP A 44 5.58 6.92 23.06
CA ASP A 44 4.63 6.63 24.14
C ASP A 44 3.23 6.19 23.68
N SER A 45 2.97 6.14 22.37
CA SER A 45 1.67 5.73 21.83
C SER A 45 1.56 4.21 21.70
N PRO A 46 0.36 3.65 21.94
CA PRO A 46 0.13 2.22 21.73
C PRO A 46 0.35 1.90 20.25
N GLU A 47 1.15 0.86 19.99
CA GLU A 47 1.40 0.39 18.63
C GLU A 47 0.06 0.05 17.95
N GLU A 48 -0.24 0.74 16.85
CA GLU A 48 -1.46 0.49 16.07
C GLU A 48 -1.36 -0.88 15.42
N LYS A 49 -2.31 -1.76 15.73
CA LYS A 49 -2.34 -3.12 15.21
C LYS A 49 -3.12 -3.12 13.91
N PHE A 50 -2.44 -3.43 12.81
CA PHE A 50 -3.12 -3.80 11.57
C PHE A 50 -2.70 -5.21 11.16
N VAL A 51 -3.71 -6.01 10.84
CA VAL A 51 -3.59 -7.33 10.23
C VAL A 51 -4.69 -7.36 9.18
N ASP A 52 -4.31 -7.31 7.92
CA ASP A 52 -5.26 -7.18 6.84
C ASP A 52 -5.09 -8.29 5.83
N HIS A 53 -6.22 -8.82 5.38
CA HIS A 53 -6.26 -9.79 4.30
C HIS A 53 -6.50 -9.06 2.99
N GLU A 54 -5.57 -9.22 2.06
CA GLU A 54 -5.58 -8.58 0.75
C GLU A 54 -5.76 -9.65 -0.34
N MET A 55 -6.76 -9.46 -1.19
CA MET A 55 -7.12 -10.36 -2.29
C MET A 55 -7.03 -9.58 -3.60
N VAL A 56 -6.20 -10.04 -4.52
CA VAL A 56 -6.00 -9.40 -5.82
C VAL A 56 -6.83 -10.09 -6.88
N TYR A 57 -7.73 -9.34 -7.49
CA TYR A 57 -8.62 -9.77 -8.56
C TYR A 57 -8.15 -9.22 -9.90
N ALA A 58 -8.11 -10.06 -10.92
CA ALA A 58 -7.72 -9.65 -12.27
C ALA A 58 -8.79 -10.05 -13.30
N ILE A 59 -8.93 -9.22 -14.34
CA ILE A 59 -9.69 -9.56 -15.55
C ILE A 59 -8.80 -9.31 -16.78
N LYS A 60 -8.77 -10.30 -17.67
CA LYS A 60 -8.09 -10.18 -18.96
C LYS A 60 -9.11 -9.78 -20.01
N ASN A 61 -8.84 -8.70 -20.72
CA ASN A 61 -9.62 -8.30 -21.88
C ASN A 61 -8.81 -8.59 -23.14
N ALA A 62 -9.42 -9.24 -24.14
CA ALA A 62 -8.77 -9.51 -25.41
C ALA A 62 -8.32 -8.23 -26.15
N SER A 63 -8.91 -7.07 -25.83
CA SER A 63 -8.55 -5.78 -26.42
C SER A 63 -7.48 -4.98 -25.66
N ILE A 64 -7.20 -5.30 -24.38
CA ILE A 64 -6.24 -4.56 -23.55
C ILE A 64 -5.09 -5.50 -23.17
N PRO A 65 -3.84 -5.20 -23.58
CA PRO A 65 -2.72 -6.13 -23.40
C PRO A 65 -2.31 -6.35 -21.94
N GLN A 66 -2.65 -5.42 -21.03
CA GLN A 66 -2.44 -5.60 -19.59
C GLN A 66 -3.74 -5.99 -18.88
N PRO A 67 -3.71 -6.98 -17.97
CA PRO A 67 -4.87 -7.32 -17.15
C PRO A 67 -5.25 -6.13 -16.27
N LEU A 68 -6.54 -5.83 -16.20
CA LEU A 68 -7.06 -4.88 -15.22
C LEU A 68 -7.09 -5.58 -13.86
N GLN A 69 -6.51 -4.94 -12.83
CA GLN A 69 -6.40 -5.50 -11.49
C GLN A 69 -7.07 -4.60 -10.46
N TYR A 70 -7.73 -5.24 -9.49
CA TYR A 70 -8.26 -4.62 -8.28
C TYR A 70 -7.71 -5.37 -7.07
N SER A 71 -7.39 -4.64 -6.00
CA SER A 71 -7.08 -5.19 -4.69
C SER A 71 -8.28 -4.98 -3.76
N VAL A 72 -8.76 -6.05 -3.14
CA VAL A 72 -9.77 -6.00 -2.08
C VAL A 72 -9.06 -6.24 -0.76
N ARG A 73 -9.16 -5.30 0.16
CA ARG A 73 -8.58 -5.39 1.50
C ARG A 73 -9.68 -5.38 2.54
N HIS A 74 -9.55 -6.23 3.55
CA HIS A 74 -10.33 -6.08 4.78
C HIS A 74 -9.48 -6.31 6.01
N SER A 75 -9.86 -5.67 7.12
CA SER A 75 -9.11 -5.81 8.36
C SER A 75 -9.55 -7.03 9.16
N LEU A 76 -8.59 -7.88 9.53
CA LEU A 76 -8.84 -9.02 10.42
C LEU A 76 -9.01 -8.58 11.89
N VAL A 77 -8.62 -7.35 12.21
CA VAL A 77 -8.85 -6.73 13.54
C VAL A 77 -10.22 -6.05 13.59
N GLN A 78 -10.66 -5.45 12.48
CA GLN A 78 -11.95 -4.79 12.32
C GLN A 78 -12.67 -5.33 11.07
N PRO A 79 -13.37 -6.48 11.17
CA PRO A 79 -13.91 -7.21 10.01
C PRO A 79 -14.94 -6.44 9.16
N GLU A 80 -15.51 -5.38 9.71
CA GLU A 80 -16.48 -4.50 9.04
C GLU A 80 -15.81 -3.57 8.01
N ASN A 81 -14.49 -3.42 8.05
CA ASN A 81 -13.76 -2.48 7.21
C ASN A 81 -13.29 -3.15 5.91
N TRP A 82 -14.08 -2.98 4.84
CA TRP A 82 -13.77 -3.46 3.49
C TRP A 82 -13.41 -2.31 2.56
N GLN A 83 -12.38 -2.53 1.75
CA GLN A 83 -11.85 -1.53 0.82
C GLN A 83 -11.59 -2.17 -0.53
N LEU A 84 -11.96 -1.45 -1.59
CA LEU A 84 -11.65 -1.80 -2.97
C LEU A 84 -10.69 -0.75 -3.52
N ARG A 85 -9.50 -1.21 -3.91
CA ARG A 85 -8.43 -0.37 -4.43
C ARG A 85 -8.10 -0.70 -5.87
N TYR A 86 -8.08 0.34 -6.70
CA TYR A 86 -7.50 0.31 -8.03
C TYR A 86 -6.09 0.89 -8.01
N LEU A 87 -5.15 0.18 -8.62
CA LEU A 87 -3.80 0.67 -8.85
C LEU A 87 -3.56 0.76 -10.36
N GLY A 88 -3.36 1.98 -10.84
CA GLY A 88 -3.02 2.23 -12.23
C GLY A 88 -1.56 1.87 -12.53
N HIS A 89 -1.24 1.89 -13.82
CA HIS A 89 0.12 1.62 -14.27
C HIS A 89 1.10 2.65 -13.70
N SER A 90 2.25 2.16 -13.20
CA SER A 90 3.34 3.02 -12.77
C SER A 90 3.90 3.78 -13.97
N GLU A 91 4.11 5.07 -13.83
CA GLU A 91 4.78 5.84 -14.87
C GLU A 91 6.28 5.50 -14.89
N MET A 92 6.66 4.41 -15.56
CA MET A 92 8.06 3.96 -15.72
C MET A 92 8.87 4.84 -16.70
N GLY A 93 8.59 6.14 -16.76
CA GLY A 93 9.13 7.03 -17.79
C GLY A 93 10.45 7.72 -17.43
N ASP A 94 10.73 7.95 -16.15
CA ASP A 94 11.82 8.83 -15.75
C ASP A 94 12.75 8.20 -14.71
N LYS A 95 13.93 7.79 -15.17
CA LYS A 95 15.01 7.23 -14.32
C LYS A 95 15.57 8.23 -13.31
N SER A 96 15.25 9.52 -13.43
CA SER A 96 15.64 10.54 -12.45
C SER A 96 14.72 10.57 -11.23
N ARG A 97 13.52 9.97 -11.31
CA ARG A 97 12.57 9.92 -10.20
C ARG A 97 12.96 8.82 -9.22
N HIS A 98 13.13 9.22 -7.97
CA HIS A 98 13.54 8.34 -6.88
C HIS A 98 12.34 7.64 -6.22
N THR A 99 11.13 8.13 -6.47
CA THR A 99 9.87 7.67 -5.89
C THR A 99 8.97 7.17 -7.03
N LEU A 100 8.33 6.03 -6.83
CA LEU A 100 7.35 5.49 -7.78
C LEU A 100 6.07 6.31 -7.67
N ILE A 101 5.52 6.73 -8.81
CA ILE A 101 4.24 7.43 -8.87
C ILE A 101 3.28 6.59 -9.71
N ARG A 102 2.12 6.28 -9.13
CA ARG A 102 1.05 5.56 -9.80
C ARG A 102 -0.31 6.12 -9.42
N ASN A 103 -1.29 5.94 -10.31
CA ASN A 103 -2.67 6.25 -9.96
C ASN A 103 -3.18 5.27 -8.90
N CYS A 104 -3.85 5.77 -7.88
CA CYS A 104 -4.49 4.98 -6.82
C CYS A 104 -5.90 5.53 -6.59
N VAL A 105 -6.89 4.65 -6.58
CA VAL A 105 -8.26 4.98 -6.18
C VAL A 105 -8.68 3.96 -5.14
N ASP A 106 -9.10 4.45 -3.98
CA ASP A 106 -9.53 3.63 -2.86
C ASP A 106 -10.94 4.03 -2.45
N VAL A 107 -11.80 3.03 -2.23
CA VAL A 107 -13.20 3.23 -1.88
C VAL A 107 -13.59 2.21 -0.81
N ALA A 108 -14.25 2.68 0.24
CA ALA A 108 -14.87 1.82 1.23
C ALA A 108 -16.05 1.05 0.62
N THR A 109 -16.14 -0.23 0.94
CA THR A 109 -17.15 -1.15 0.42
C THR A 109 -17.70 -2.02 1.55
N SER A 110 -18.62 -2.91 1.21
CA SER A 110 -19.04 -4.03 2.06
C SER A 110 -18.48 -5.34 1.54
N ASP A 111 -18.60 -6.40 2.32
CA ASP A 111 -18.16 -7.77 2.01
C ASP A 111 -18.71 -8.34 0.68
N ASN A 112 -19.89 -7.88 0.24
CA ASN A 112 -20.49 -8.25 -1.05
C ASN A 112 -19.64 -7.86 -2.28
N VAL A 113 -18.58 -7.06 -2.11
CA VAL A 113 -17.63 -6.70 -3.18
C VAL A 113 -17.03 -7.93 -3.87
N LEU A 114 -16.82 -9.02 -3.13
CA LEU A 114 -16.28 -10.27 -3.68
C LEU A 114 -17.23 -10.92 -4.69
N GLN A 115 -18.52 -10.99 -4.33
CA GLN A 115 -19.56 -11.49 -5.22
C GLN A 115 -19.70 -10.60 -6.45
N PHE A 116 -19.72 -9.27 -6.24
CA PHE A 116 -19.80 -8.31 -7.33
C PHE A 116 -18.65 -8.47 -8.34
N LEU A 117 -17.40 -8.58 -7.88
CA LEU A 117 -16.25 -8.78 -8.76
C LEU A 117 -16.34 -10.09 -9.55
N HIS A 118 -16.78 -11.17 -8.89
CA HIS A 118 -16.96 -12.46 -9.54
C HIS A 118 -18.03 -12.40 -10.65
N GLU A 119 -19.17 -11.75 -10.39
CA GLU A 119 -20.25 -11.55 -11.36
C GLU A 119 -19.84 -10.68 -12.55
N VAL A 120 -19.00 -9.65 -12.31
CA VAL A 120 -18.42 -8.81 -13.38
C VAL A 120 -17.41 -9.57 -14.24
N GLY A 121 -16.91 -10.71 -13.77
CA GLY A 121 -15.99 -11.58 -14.51
C GLY A 121 -14.53 -11.49 -14.06
N PHE A 122 -14.24 -10.79 -12.98
CA PHE A 122 -12.92 -10.87 -12.35
C PHE A 122 -12.70 -12.25 -11.76
N ARG A 123 -11.43 -12.64 -11.68
CA ARG A 123 -10.97 -13.87 -11.04
C ARG A 123 -9.92 -13.53 -10.01
N LEU A 124 -9.95 -14.24 -8.89
CA LEU A 124 -8.90 -14.16 -7.89
C LEU A 124 -7.59 -14.62 -8.54
N ASP A 125 -6.55 -13.80 -8.43
CA ASP A 125 -5.21 -14.07 -8.93
C ASP A 125 -4.33 -14.60 -7.79
N HIS A 126 -4.26 -13.85 -6.68
CA HIS A 126 -3.55 -14.25 -5.46
C HIS A 126 -4.11 -13.51 -4.24
N GLU A 127 -3.86 -14.03 -3.06
CA GLU A 127 -4.23 -13.42 -1.78
C GLU A 127 -3.07 -13.55 -0.78
N PHE A 128 -2.98 -12.59 0.15
CA PHE A 128 -1.94 -12.56 1.17
C PHE A 128 -2.42 -11.78 2.39
N VAL A 129 -1.78 -12.01 3.54
CA VAL A 129 -2.03 -11.27 4.77
C VAL A 129 -0.87 -10.33 5.04
N VAL A 130 -1.16 -9.05 5.18
CA VAL A 130 -0.19 -8.04 5.63
C VAL A 130 -0.38 -7.83 7.11
N LYS A 131 0.71 -7.92 7.87
CA LYS A 131 0.68 -7.77 9.32
C LYS A 131 1.79 -6.81 9.75
N MET A 132 1.44 -5.84 10.59
CA MET A 132 2.44 -5.12 11.36
C MET A 132 3.02 -6.06 12.41
N MET A 133 4.31 -6.35 12.34
CA MET A 133 4.94 -7.22 13.33
C MET A 133 5.12 -6.50 14.66
N GLN A 134 4.59 -7.14 15.72
CA GLN A 134 5.00 -6.88 17.10
C GLN A 134 6.02 -7.94 17.52
N GLN A 135 6.91 -7.56 18.45
CA GLN A 135 7.64 -8.55 19.24
C GLN A 135 6.63 -9.46 19.96
N GLY A 136 6.57 -10.74 19.57
CA GLY A 136 6.01 -11.79 20.43
C GLY A 136 4.59 -12.33 20.16
N HIS A 137 3.93 -12.03 19.04
CA HIS A 137 2.69 -12.75 18.69
C HIS A 137 2.67 -13.25 17.24
N THR A 138 3.15 -14.47 17.04
CA THR A 138 2.86 -15.27 15.84
C THR A 138 1.36 -15.55 15.84
N THR A 139 0.70 -15.23 14.73
CA THR A 139 -0.61 -15.80 14.40
C THR A 139 -0.31 -17.19 13.85
N ASP A 140 -0.66 -18.24 14.60
CA ASP A 140 -0.12 -19.60 14.47
C ASP A 140 -0.35 -20.30 13.11
N ASN A 141 -1.09 -19.68 12.17
CA ASN A 141 -1.44 -20.26 10.87
C ASN A 141 -0.94 -19.47 9.65
N LEU A 142 -0.09 -18.44 9.82
CA LEU A 142 0.48 -17.69 8.69
C LEU A 142 1.93 -18.13 8.41
N GLU A 143 2.21 -18.49 7.17
CA GLU A 143 3.57 -18.79 6.71
C GLU A 143 4.23 -17.52 6.14
N SER A 144 5.43 -17.18 6.62
CA SER A 144 6.19 -16.06 6.07
C SER A 144 6.75 -16.44 4.69
N ILE A 145 6.57 -15.55 3.71
CA ILE A 145 7.06 -15.76 2.34
C ILE A 145 8.60 -15.64 2.29
N VAL A 146 9.18 -14.77 3.12
CA VAL A 146 10.63 -14.49 3.14
C VAL A 146 11.13 -14.20 4.56
N PRO A 147 12.42 -14.44 4.86
CA PRO A 147 13.05 -14.07 6.13
C PRO A 147 13.50 -12.58 6.11
N SER A 148 12.57 -11.71 5.71
CA SER A 148 12.76 -10.27 5.69
C SER A 148 11.43 -9.55 5.82
N TYR A 149 11.49 -8.27 6.19
CA TYR A 149 10.35 -7.39 6.28
C TYR A 149 10.32 -6.43 5.11
N LEU A 150 9.15 -6.27 4.50
CA LEU A 150 8.87 -5.20 3.57
C LEU A 150 8.70 -3.90 4.36
N VAL A 151 9.43 -2.86 3.95
CA VAL A 151 9.27 -1.50 4.50
C VAL A 151 8.68 -0.64 3.39
N GLU A 152 7.53 -0.05 3.66
CA GLU A 152 6.81 0.79 2.71
C GLU A 152 6.57 2.18 3.28
N LEU A 153 6.79 3.20 2.45
CA LEU A 153 6.38 4.58 2.68
C LEU A 153 5.52 5.01 1.50
N SER A 154 4.26 5.32 1.77
CA SER A 154 3.31 5.77 0.75
C SER A 154 2.63 7.07 1.16
N VAL A 155 2.40 7.95 0.18
CA VAL A 155 1.69 9.22 0.35
C VAL A 155 0.70 9.40 -0.79
N LEU A 156 -0.57 9.63 -0.45
CA LEU A 156 -1.60 10.01 -1.43
C LEU A 156 -1.63 11.52 -1.59
N ALA A 157 -1.53 12.00 -2.82
CA ALA A 157 -1.56 13.41 -3.15
C ALA A 157 -2.25 13.69 -4.49
N THR A 158 -2.60 14.96 -4.70
CA THR A 158 -3.05 15.44 -6.00
C THR A 158 -1.87 15.49 -6.98
N ALA A 159 -2.17 15.47 -8.28
CA ALA A 159 -1.12 15.51 -9.31
C ALA A 159 -0.25 16.77 -9.24
N GLY A 160 1.05 16.61 -9.56
CA GLY A 160 2.00 17.73 -9.69
C GLY A 160 2.68 18.18 -8.40
N GLN A 161 2.65 17.37 -7.34
CA GLN A 161 3.29 17.68 -6.06
C GLN A 161 4.72 17.10 -5.97
N ASP A 162 5.64 17.58 -6.81
CA ASP A 162 7.00 17.03 -6.91
C ASP A 162 7.82 17.15 -5.61
N ALA A 163 7.49 18.11 -4.75
CA ALA A 163 8.13 18.29 -3.45
C ALA A 163 8.01 17.05 -2.54
N ILE A 164 6.91 16.30 -2.67
CA ILE A 164 6.65 15.08 -1.88
C ILE A 164 7.73 14.03 -2.16
N ALA A 165 8.12 13.86 -3.43
CA ALA A 165 9.14 12.88 -3.79
C ALA A 165 10.51 13.23 -3.17
N GLU A 166 10.87 14.52 -3.11
CA GLU A 166 12.11 14.95 -2.48
C GLU A 166 12.08 14.78 -0.95
N ASP A 167 10.94 15.02 -0.30
CA ASP A 167 10.82 14.82 1.14
C ASP A 167 10.82 13.33 1.52
N MET A 168 10.15 12.48 0.74
CA MET A 168 10.22 11.02 0.90
C MET A 168 11.65 10.51 0.74
N LYS A 169 12.40 11.05 -0.22
CA LYS A 169 13.82 10.73 -0.42
C LYS A 169 14.70 11.16 0.75
N LYS A 170 14.46 12.33 1.35
CA LYS A 170 15.16 12.77 2.57
C LYS A 170 14.90 11.81 3.72
N LEU A 171 13.64 11.40 3.94
CA LEU A 171 13.28 10.46 5.00
C LEU A 171 13.96 9.09 4.81
N CYS A 172 13.95 8.57 3.58
CA CYS A 172 14.64 7.33 3.22
C CYS A 172 16.15 7.41 3.48
N ARG A 173 16.79 8.53 3.13
CA ARG A 173 18.23 8.72 3.41
C ARG A 173 18.54 8.73 4.91
N THR A 174 17.74 9.43 5.71
CA THR A 174 17.92 9.49 7.17
C THR A 174 17.81 8.11 7.82
N THR A 175 16.90 7.27 7.33
CA THR A 175 16.75 5.90 7.85
C THR A 175 17.88 4.96 7.36
N GLN A 176 18.40 5.14 6.14
CA GLN A 176 19.50 4.34 5.60
C GLN A 176 20.88 4.64 6.21
N THR A 177 21.29 5.92 6.33
CA THR A 177 22.61 6.27 6.87
C THR A 177 22.80 5.83 8.31
N SER A 178 21.70 5.66 9.04
CA SER A 178 21.75 5.13 10.39
C SER A 178 22.07 3.62 10.39
N CYS A 179 21.61 2.82 9.41
CA CYS A 179 21.78 1.34 9.40
C CYS A 179 23.19 0.85 9.04
N ALA A 180 24.06 1.74 8.57
CA ALA A 180 25.44 1.42 8.18
C ALA A 180 26.50 1.74 9.26
N ALA A 181 26.07 2.15 10.45
CA ALA A 181 26.90 2.41 11.63
C ALA A 181 26.49 1.49 12.78
#